data_AF-A0A2W6PEL8-F1
#
_entry.id   AF-A0A2W6PEL8-F1
#
_cell.length_a   1.000
_cell.length_b   1.000
_cell.length_c   1.000
_cell.angle_alpha   90.00
_cell.angle_beta   90.00
_cell.angle_gamma   90.00
#
_symmetry.space_group_name_H-M   'P 1'
#
loop_
_entity.id
_entity.type
_entity.pdbx_description
1 polymer ?
#
loop_
_entity_poly.entity_id
_entity_poly.type
_entity_poly.pdbx_seq_one_letter_code
_entity_poly.pdbx_strand_id
1 'polypeptide(L)'
;SYTILRNRLDPWLMEQAEQAGAQFIPGVRVDALVREGNKVTGVQAGDDILEANVVILADGVNSMLGRSLGMVPASDPHHYAVGVKEVIGLTPEQINDRFNITGEEGAAWLFAGSPSDGLMGGGFLYTNKDSISLGLVCGLGD
;
A
#
# COMPACT_ATOMS: atom_id res chain seq x y z
N SER A 1 -6.27 -8.27 15.10
CA SER A 1 -5.96 -7.73 13.76
C SER A 1 -6.99 -8.27 12.78
N TYR A 2 -7.13 -7.64 11.60
CA TYR A 2 -8.01 -8.12 10.53
C TYR A 2 -7.21 -8.30 9.26
N THR A 3 -7.53 -9.35 8.49
CA THR A 3 -7.06 -9.48 7.13
C THR A 3 -7.94 -8.62 6.23
N ILE A 4 -7.32 -7.91 5.29
CA ILE A 4 -8.04 -6.98 4.42
C ILE A 4 -7.59 -7.15 2.97
N LEU A 5 -8.52 -6.82 2.08
CA LEU A 5 -8.24 -6.59 0.68
C LEU A 5 -8.27 -5.07 0.46
N ARG A 6 -7.11 -4.46 0.19
CA ARG A 6 -6.98 -3.00 0.01
C ARG A 6 -7.88 -2.46 -1.11
N ASN A 7 -8.09 -3.22 -2.18
CA ASN A 7 -9.02 -2.84 -3.25
C ASN A 7 -10.50 -2.77 -2.80
N ARG A 8 -10.85 -3.34 -1.64
CA ARG A 8 -12.17 -3.17 -1.01
C ARG A 8 -12.13 -2.11 0.10
N LEU A 9 -11.07 -2.09 0.90
CA LEU A 9 -10.94 -1.14 2.02
C LEU A 9 -10.73 0.31 1.55
N ASP A 10 -9.90 0.54 0.54
CA ASP A 10 -9.52 1.89 0.12
C ASP A 10 -10.72 2.66 -0.48
N PRO A 11 -11.56 2.07 -1.35
CA PRO A 11 -12.80 2.72 -1.80
C PRO A 11 -13.76 3.01 -0.64
N TRP A 12 -13.87 2.10 0.34
CA TRP A 12 -14.70 2.37 1.51
C TRP A 12 -14.16 3.54 2.34
N LEU A 13 -12.86 3.62 2.59
CA LEU A 13 -12.22 4.74 3.30
C LEU A 13 -12.39 6.05 2.55
N MET A 14 -12.30 6.01 1.21
CA MET A 14 -12.57 7.16 0.34
C MET A 14 -14.00 7.66 0.52
N GLU A 15 -15.00 6.77 0.50
CA GLU A 15 -16.40 7.14 0.76
C GLU A 15 -16.59 7.78 2.15
N GLN A 16 -15.91 7.24 3.18
CA GLN A 16 -15.96 7.83 4.52
C GLN A 16 -15.35 9.24 4.54
N ALA A 17 -14.26 9.48 3.81
CA ALA A 17 -13.63 10.79 3.72
C ALA A 17 -14.53 11.80 2.98
N GLU A 18 -15.17 11.40 1.89
CA GLU A 18 -16.13 12.24 1.16
C GLU A 18 -17.35 12.59 2.03
N GLN A 19 -17.89 11.62 2.78
CA GLN A 19 -18.97 11.86 3.75
C GLN A 19 -18.56 12.84 4.86
N ALA A 20 -17.27 12.86 5.22
CA ALA A 20 -16.70 13.83 6.15
C ALA A 20 -16.41 15.20 5.52
N GLY A 21 -16.67 15.37 4.21
CA GLY A 21 -16.53 16.65 3.49
C GLY A 21 -15.23 16.82 2.71
N ALA A 22 -14.40 15.78 2.59
CA ALA A 22 -13.26 15.82 1.69
C ALA A 22 -13.72 15.74 0.22
N GLN A 23 -13.01 16.40 -0.68
CA GLN A 23 -13.16 16.19 -2.12
C GLN A 23 -12.14 15.16 -2.58
N PHE A 24 -12.61 14.10 -3.24
CA PHE A 24 -11.74 13.09 -3.84
C PHE A 24 -11.69 13.25 -5.37
N ILE A 25 -10.48 13.18 -5.93
CA ILE A 25 -10.24 13.31 -7.38
C ILE A 25 -9.44 12.09 -7.84
N PRO A 26 -10.10 10.99 -8.28
CA PRO A 26 -9.41 9.79 -8.76
C PRO A 26 -8.77 9.98 -10.12
N GLY A 27 -7.83 9.09 -10.46
CA GLY A 27 -7.24 9.01 -11.80
C GLY A 27 -6.29 10.14 -12.15
N VAL A 28 -5.96 11.00 -11.20
CA VAL A 28 -5.04 12.13 -11.36
C VAL A 28 -3.70 11.79 -10.73
N ARG A 29 -2.63 11.91 -11.51
CA ARG A 29 -1.25 11.85 -11.01
C ARG A 29 -0.74 13.27 -10.82
N VAL A 30 -0.28 13.59 -9.62
CA VAL A 30 0.46 14.83 -9.37
C VAL A 30 1.87 14.68 -9.91
N ASP A 31 2.27 15.59 -10.80
CA ASP A 31 3.57 15.56 -11.47
C ASP A 31 4.61 16.45 -10.76
N ALA A 32 4.16 17.57 -10.15
CA ALA A 32 5.04 18.52 -9.49
C ALA A 32 4.36 19.29 -8.35
N LEU A 33 5.18 19.96 -7.54
CA LEU A 33 4.73 20.87 -6.49
C LEU A 33 4.88 22.32 -6.95
N VAL A 34 3.82 23.11 -6.75
CA VAL A 34 3.85 24.56 -7.04
C VAL A 34 4.47 25.28 -5.84
N ARG A 35 5.35 26.25 -6.13
CA ARG A 35 6.18 26.91 -5.12
C ARG A 35 6.29 28.41 -5.35
N GLU A 36 6.28 29.14 -4.24
CA GLU A 36 6.64 30.56 -4.16
C GLU A 36 7.82 30.70 -3.18
N GLY A 37 9.02 30.92 -3.73
CA GLY A 37 10.25 30.85 -2.95
C GLY A 37 10.41 29.48 -2.27
N ASN A 38 10.47 29.48 -0.94
CA ASN A 38 10.64 28.25 -0.15
C ASN A 38 9.31 27.61 0.28
N LYS A 39 8.16 28.19 -0.07
CA LYS A 39 6.84 27.71 0.35
C LYS A 39 6.19 26.90 -0.77
N VAL A 40 5.68 25.72 -0.43
CA VAL A 40 4.77 24.96 -1.30
C VAL A 40 3.38 25.59 -1.22
N THR A 41 2.80 25.91 -2.37
CA THR A 41 1.53 26.63 -2.51
C THR A 41 0.48 25.83 -3.31
N GLY A 42 0.80 24.61 -3.72
CA GLY A 42 -0.13 23.76 -4.45
C GLY A 42 0.55 22.56 -5.11
N VAL A 43 -0.21 21.89 -5.97
CA VAL A 43 0.22 20.76 -6.78
C VAL A 43 -0.12 20.99 -8.25
N GLN A 44 0.70 20.45 -9.14
CA GLN A 44 0.46 20.44 -10.59
C GLN A 44 0.18 19.00 -11.03
N ALA A 45 -0.87 18.82 -11.82
CA ALA A 45 -1.21 17.55 -12.48
C ALA A 45 -1.52 17.81 -13.95
N GLY A 46 -0.61 17.41 -14.84
CA GLY A 46 -0.65 17.82 -16.25
C GLY A 46 -0.62 19.34 -16.39
N ASP A 47 -1.65 19.88 -17.07
CA ASP A 47 -1.81 21.32 -17.29
C ASP A 47 -2.59 22.01 -16.15
N ASP A 48 -3.16 21.24 -15.22
CA ASP A 48 -3.96 21.77 -14.12
C ASP A 48 -3.10 22.10 -12.89
N ILE A 49 -3.42 23.24 -12.26
CA ILE A 49 -2.82 23.68 -10.99
C ILE A 49 -3.90 23.70 -9.92
N LEU A 50 -3.66 23.00 -8.82
CA LEU A 50 -4.49 23.03 -7.62
C LEU A 50 -3.72 23.75 -6.51
N GLU A 51 -4.17 24.95 -6.17
CA GLU A 51 -3.61 25.73 -5.06
C GLU A 51 -4.03 25.16 -3.70
N ALA A 52 -3.11 25.19 -2.74
CA ALA A 52 -3.36 24.73 -1.39
C ALA A 52 -2.51 25.51 -0.38
N ASN A 53 -3.05 25.74 0.83
CA ASN A 53 -2.25 26.33 1.90
C ASN A 53 -1.24 25.35 2.50
N VAL A 54 -1.56 24.06 2.45
CA VAL A 54 -0.74 22.94 2.95
C VAL A 54 -0.90 21.77 1.99
N VAL A 55 0.21 21.13 1.65
CA VAL A 55 0.24 19.88 0.88
C VAL A 55 0.78 18.77 1.76
N ILE A 56 0.04 17.67 1.86
CA ILE A 56 0.46 16.45 2.57
C ILE A 56 0.86 15.41 1.53
N LEU A 57 2.14 15.01 1.52
CA LEU A 57 2.64 13.96 0.64
C LEU A 57 2.39 12.59 1.28
N ALA A 58 1.35 11.90 0.79
CA ALA A 58 1.02 10.51 1.15
C ALA A 58 1.19 9.56 -0.06
N ASP A 59 2.22 9.80 -0.87
CA ASP A 59 2.49 9.16 -2.17
C ASP A 59 3.25 7.81 -2.07
N GLY A 60 3.42 7.29 -0.85
CA GLY A 60 3.92 5.95 -0.59
C GLY A 60 5.44 5.81 -0.64
N VAL A 61 5.90 4.57 -0.75
CA VAL A 61 7.31 4.18 -0.56
C VAL A 61 8.27 4.82 -1.58
N ASN A 62 7.78 5.16 -2.78
CA ASN A 62 8.56 5.72 -3.87
C ASN A 62 8.26 7.23 -4.05
N SER A 63 8.33 8.00 -2.96
CA SER A 63 7.99 9.43 -2.97
C SER A 63 8.93 10.28 -3.83
N MET A 64 8.55 10.52 -5.08
CA MET A 64 9.32 11.35 -6.02
C MET A 64 9.17 12.84 -5.69
N LEU A 65 7.97 13.26 -5.23
CA LEU A 65 7.71 14.64 -4.84
C LEU A 65 8.49 14.99 -3.55
N GLY A 66 8.52 14.08 -2.57
CA GLY A 66 9.30 14.27 -1.35
C GLY A 66 10.80 14.40 -1.62
N ARG A 67 11.33 13.65 -2.59
CA ARG A 67 12.71 13.78 -3.07
C ARG A 67 12.96 15.12 -3.76
N SER A 68 12.03 15.60 -4.58
CA SER A 68 12.16 16.91 -5.25
C SER A 68 12.24 18.09 -4.25
N LEU A 69 11.69 17.90 -3.05
CA LEU A 69 11.80 18.86 -1.94
C LEU A 69 13.09 18.69 -1.12
N GLY A 70 13.88 17.63 -1.36
CA GLY A 70 15.00 17.24 -0.51
C GLY A 70 14.58 16.70 0.86
N MET A 71 13.29 16.39 1.07
CA MET A 71 12.76 15.87 2.33
C MET A 71 12.93 14.36 2.45
N VAL A 72 13.05 13.67 1.31
CA VAL A 72 13.27 12.22 1.24
C VAL A 72 14.65 11.99 0.60
N PRO A 73 15.54 11.21 1.22
CA PRO A 73 16.84 10.90 0.64
C PRO A 73 16.72 9.99 -0.60
N ALA A 74 17.84 9.79 -1.28
CA ALA A 74 17.93 8.78 -2.33
C ALA A 74 17.61 7.38 -1.76
N SER A 75 17.06 6.50 -2.61
CA SER A 75 16.81 5.11 -2.23
C SER A 75 18.12 4.40 -1.92
N ASP A 76 18.20 3.81 -0.72
CA ASP A 76 19.19 2.81 -0.37
C ASP A 76 18.52 1.43 -0.43
N PRO A 77 18.97 0.50 -1.29
CA PRO A 77 18.38 -0.84 -1.41
C PRO A 77 18.20 -1.60 -0.09
N HIS A 78 19.07 -1.37 0.91
CA HIS A 78 18.95 -2.02 2.22
C HIS A 78 17.72 -1.58 3.03
N HIS A 79 17.07 -0.48 2.66
CA HIS A 79 15.82 -0.01 3.27
C HIS A 79 14.56 -0.48 2.53
N TYR A 80 14.71 -1.23 1.43
CA TYR A 80 13.60 -1.62 0.56
C TYR A 80 13.54 -3.14 0.40
N ALA A 81 12.33 -3.63 0.11
CA ALA A 81 12.07 -5.00 -0.26
C ALA A 81 11.05 -5.03 -1.39
N VAL A 82 11.17 -6.01 -2.27
CA VAL A 82 10.16 -6.32 -3.29
C VAL A 82 9.18 -7.30 -2.69
N GLY A 83 7.91 -6.90 -2.66
CA GLY A 83 6.80 -7.77 -2.32
C GLY A 83 6.08 -8.24 -3.57
N VAL A 84 5.86 -9.55 -3.69
CA VAL A 84 4.94 -10.15 -4.66
C VAL A 84 3.77 -10.77 -3.91
N LYS A 85 2.58 -10.62 -4.47
CA LYS A 85 1.34 -11.10 -3.85
C LYS A 85 0.41 -11.66 -4.92
N GLU A 86 -0.19 -12.80 -4.61
CA GLU A 86 -1.30 -13.39 -5.34
C GLU A 86 -2.55 -13.48 -4.44
N VAL A 87 -3.72 -13.29 -5.03
CA VAL A 87 -5.01 -13.53 -4.37
C VAL A 87 -5.63 -14.76 -5.02
N ILE A 88 -5.76 -15.83 -4.24
CA ILE A 88 -6.22 -17.14 -4.73
C ILE A 88 -7.64 -17.35 -4.21
N GLY A 89 -8.59 -17.48 -5.13
CA GLY A 89 -10.00 -17.74 -4.80
C GLY A 89 -10.19 -19.10 -4.15
N LEU A 90 -10.88 -19.14 -3.01
CA LEU A 90 -11.25 -20.36 -2.29
C LEU A 90 -12.63 -20.16 -1.67
N THR A 91 -13.44 -21.21 -1.64
CA THR A 91 -14.73 -21.14 -0.94
C THR A 91 -14.52 -20.96 0.56
N PRO A 92 -15.45 -20.29 1.28
CA PRO A 92 -15.37 -20.18 2.74
C PRO A 92 -15.20 -21.55 3.43
N GLU A 93 -15.86 -22.59 2.92
CA GLU A 93 -15.75 -23.95 3.44
C GLU A 93 -14.33 -24.51 3.32
N GLN A 94 -13.69 -24.32 2.15
CA GLN A 94 -12.29 -24.74 1.94
C GLN A 94 -11.33 -24.00 2.86
N ILE A 95 -11.58 -22.72 3.14
CA ILE A 95 -10.74 -21.93 4.03
C ILE A 95 -10.92 -22.44 5.47
N ASN A 96 -12.16 -22.57 5.94
CA ASN A 96 -12.44 -23.03 7.29
C ASN A 96 -11.85 -24.42 7.56
N ASP A 97 -11.99 -25.35 6.60
CA ASP A 97 -11.41 -26.70 6.68
C ASP A 97 -9.87 -26.68 6.72
N ARG A 98 -9.22 -25.97 5.80
CA ARG A 98 -7.75 -25.96 5.68
C ARG A 98 -7.03 -25.23 6.80
N PHE A 99 -7.65 -24.19 7.35
CA PHE A 99 -7.04 -23.34 8.37
C PHE A 99 -7.59 -23.63 9.78
N ASN A 100 -8.56 -24.54 9.90
CA ASN A 100 -9.23 -24.91 11.16
C ASN A 100 -9.78 -23.67 11.90
N ILE A 101 -10.54 -22.85 11.19
CA ILE A 101 -11.15 -21.61 11.68
C ILE A 101 -12.67 -21.63 11.50
N THR A 102 -13.39 -20.84 12.28
CA THR A 102 -14.86 -20.79 12.26
C THR A 102 -15.41 -19.36 12.28
N GLY A 103 -16.61 -19.17 11.73
CA GLY A 103 -17.30 -17.87 11.76
C GLY A 103 -16.51 -16.77 11.05
N GLU A 104 -16.17 -15.70 11.78
CA GLU A 104 -15.40 -14.54 11.28
C GLU A 104 -13.94 -14.57 11.76
N GLU A 105 -13.46 -15.73 12.23
CA GLU A 105 -12.04 -15.92 12.52
C GLU A 105 -11.19 -15.86 11.26
N GLY A 106 -9.89 -15.62 11.43
CA GLY A 106 -8.93 -15.60 10.34
C GLY A 106 -7.57 -16.12 10.80
N ALA A 107 -6.81 -16.68 9.86
CA ALA A 107 -5.44 -17.10 10.08
C ALA A 107 -4.46 -16.17 9.35
N ALA A 108 -3.34 -15.91 10.02
CA ALA A 108 -2.21 -15.21 9.43
C ALA A 108 -0.92 -15.99 9.69
N TRP A 109 -0.32 -16.49 8.61
CA TRP A 109 0.93 -17.24 8.65
C TRP A 109 2.05 -16.43 8.03
N LEU A 110 3.20 -16.50 8.69
CA LEU A 110 4.45 -15.92 8.22
C LEU A 110 5.45 -17.07 8.06
N PHE A 111 6.14 -17.08 6.94
CA PHE A 111 7.10 -18.11 6.60
C PHE A 111 8.49 -17.49 6.51
N ALA A 112 9.47 -18.13 7.14
CA ALA A 112 10.89 -17.81 6.98
C ALA A 112 11.63 -18.99 6.31
N GLY A 113 12.80 -18.72 5.74
CA GLY A 113 13.64 -19.75 5.13
C GLY A 113 13.39 -19.90 3.63
N SER A 114 13.02 -21.10 3.17
CA SER A 114 12.95 -21.44 1.75
C SER A 114 12.19 -20.47 0.84
N PRO A 115 11.10 -19.80 1.27
CA PRO A 115 10.42 -18.83 0.40
C PRO A 115 11.32 -17.70 -0.10
N SER A 116 12.24 -17.19 0.74
CA SER A 116 13.16 -16.11 0.37
C SER A 116 14.53 -16.61 -0.10
N ASP A 117 14.74 -17.92 -0.22
CA ASP A 117 16.01 -18.55 -0.59
C ASP A 117 17.23 -18.03 0.19
N GLY A 118 17.04 -17.82 1.50
CA GLY A 118 18.09 -17.32 2.39
C GLY A 118 18.31 -15.80 2.35
N LEU A 119 17.65 -15.07 1.45
CA LEU A 119 17.64 -13.61 1.45
C LEU A 119 16.83 -13.06 2.64
N MET A 120 17.11 -11.80 3.00
CA MET A 120 16.29 -11.06 3.94
C MET A 120 14.84 -11.01 3.44
N GLY A 121 13.89 -11.49 4.24
CA GLY A 121 12.49 -11.55 3.85
C GLY A 121 11.82 -12.85 4.26
N GLY A 122 10.74 -13.19 3.56
CA GLY A 122 9.92 -14.35 3.88
C GLY A 122 8.58 -14.35 3.16
N GLY A 123 7.83 -15.43 3.34
CA GLY A 123 6.48 -15.58 2.81
C GLY A 123 5.41 -15.11 3.80
N PHE A 124 4.23 -14.85 3.28
CA PHE A 124 3.03 -14.67 4.10
C PHE A 124 1.82 -15.35 3.46
N LEU A 125 0.89 -15.83 4.29
CA LEU A 125 -0.42 -16.29 3.86
C LEU A 125 -1.48 -15.79 4.85
N TYR A 126 -2.48 -15.09 4.33
CA TYR A 126 -3.61 -14.57 5.11
C TYR A 126 -4.94 -15.08 4.55
N THR A 127 -5.86 -15.49 5.42
CA THR A 127 -7.22 -15.87 5.00
C THR A 127 -8.10 -14.63 4.80
N ASN A 128 -8.81 -14.55 3.68
CA ASN A 128 -9.92 -13.61 3.47
C ASN A 128 -11.25 -14.38 3.57
N LYS A 129 -12.39 -13.74 3.23
CA LYS A 129 -13.71 -14.40 3.27
C LYS A 129 -13.90 -15.48 2.19
N ASP A 130 -13.41 -15.22 0.99
CA ASP A 130 -13.65 -15.99 -0.25
C ASP A 130 -12.35 -16.23 -1.04
N SER A 131 -11.21 -16.04 -0.36
CA SER A 131 -9.88 -16.13 -0.97
C SER A 131 -8.80 -16.21 0.11
N ILE A 132 -7.58 -16.51 -0.30
CA ILE A 132 -6.36 -16.29 0.50
C ILE A 132 -5.47 -15.25 -0.19
N SER A 133 -4.74 -14.50 0.62
CA SER A 133 -3.64 -13.64 0.16
C SER A 133 -2.32 -14.37 0.42
N LEU A 134 -1.66 -14.88 -0.62
CA LEU A 134 -0.34 -15.51 -0.54
C LEU A 134 0.70 -14.55 -1.11
N GLY A 135 1.87 -14.44 -0.49
CA GLY A 135 2.93 -13.62 -1.04
C GLY A 135 4.30 -13.91 -0.48
N LEU A 136 5.27 -13.24 -1.06
CA LEU A 136 6.68 -13.31 -0.74
C LEU A 136 7.24 -11.89 -0.68
N VAL A 137 8.16 -11.67 0.24
CA VAL A 137 8.94 -10.44 0.34
C VAL A 137 10.42 -10.82 0.32
N CYS A 138 11.20 -10.13 -0.51
CA CYS A 138 12.66 -10.24 -0.58
C CYS A 138 13.28 -8.85 -0.50
N GLY A 139 14.27 -8.68 0.37
CA GLY A 139 15.08 -7.47 0.48
C GLY A 139 15.79 -7.14 -0.84
N LEU A 140 16.05 -5.85 -1.05
CA LEU A 140 16.80 -5.37 -2.21
C LEU A 140 18.29 -5.13 -1.93
N GLY A 141 18.69 -5.08 -0.67
CA GLY A 141 20.09 -4.98 -0.25
C GLY A 141 20.58 -6.33 0.27
N ASP A 142 21.58 -6.87 -0.43
CA ASP A 142 22.18 -8.22 -0.31
C ASP A 142 21.21 -9.42 -0.40
#